data_AF-A0A160TW63-F1
#
_entry.id   AF-A0A160TW63-F1
#
_cell.length_a   1.000
_cell.length_b   1.000
_cell.length_c   1.000
_cell.angle_alpha   90.00
_cell.angle_beta   90.00
_cell.angle_gamma   90.00
#
_symmetry.space_group_name_H-M   'P 1'
#
loop_
_entity.id
_entity.type
_entity.pdbx_description
1 polymer ?
#
loop_
_entity_poly.entity_id
_entity_poly.type
_entity_poly.pdbx_seq_one_letter_code
_entity_poly.pdbx_strand_id
1 'polypeptide(L)'
;MDRRKFIKTAGVAGTAAAAATVAAPAIAAAPREMTIVSSWPRDFPGLGISAQRLAARITEVSEGRINTTYFASGERVGGFDVFDEVASGNSQAFISAAYYWKGKHPAFAYFCSVPFGMTTIEWNAWIKFKGGQELWDELNSDYGLKSLPAGATGTQMGGWFNKEINSTDDLKGLKMRIPGLGGDVMALLGASPVSLPGGQIYENLVSGAIDATEWVGPYNDYFMKFYEAAKYYYYPGFHEPGGGVEMCFNKSWWGSLSDWERAVISVCCNEEHAAQYEECQANNGAYLIKLVEEHGVELREFGEDIYEGFGEASAEMYEGVRDHSPLAKKINDHFQATLRELGGWQAKAEAAYAPLRNRVLGIG
;
A
#
# COMPACT_ATOMS: atom_id res chain seq x y z
N MET A 1 73.21 30.79 6.06
CA MET A 1 73.56 29.46 5.49
C MET A 1 72.66 29.20 4.30
N ASP A 2 73.28 28.83 3.18
CA ASP A 2 72.76 29.01 1.82
C ASP A 2 71.78 27.88 1.41
N ARG A 3 70.51 28.22 1.18
CA ARG A 3 69.40 27.28 0.86
C ARG A 3 69.56 26.57 -0.49
N ARG A 4 70.55 26.94 -1.31
CA ARG A 4 70.77 26.36 -2.65
C ARG A 4 71.64 25.11 -2.68
N LYS A 5 72.26 24.70 -1.57
CA LYS A 5 73.10 23.48 -1.53
C LYS A 5 72.36 22.20 -1.13
N PHE A 6 71.14 22.28 -0.58
CA PHE A 6 70.43 21.09 -0.10
C PHE A 6 69.67 20.34 -1.21
N ILE A 7 69.47 20.94 -2.38
CA ILE A 7 68.70 20.33 -3.49
C ILE A 7 69.60 19.52 -4.47
N LYS A 8 70.93 19.63 -4.39
CA LYS A 8 71.82 18.98 -5.38
C LYS A 8 72.46 17.65 -4.99
N THR A 9 72.16 17.09 -3.82
CA THR A 9 72.81 15.84 -3.35
C THR A 9 71.82 14.77 -2.89
N ALA A 10 70.64 14.70 -3.50
CA ALA A 10 69.71 13.58 -3.34
C ALA A 10 69.27 13.02 -4.71
N GLY A 11 70.10 13.19 -5.73
CA GLY A 11 70.01 12.42 -6.97
C GLY A 11 71.02 11.29 -6.90
N VAL A 12 70.57 10.07 -7.24
CA VAL A 12 71.35 8.83 -7.40
C VAL A 12 71.48 7.95 -6.14
N ALA A 13 70.37 7.32 -5.74
CA ALA A 13 70.32 5.90 -5.33
C ALA A 13 68.87 5.45 -5.17
N GLY A 14 68.44 4.40 -5.89
CA GLY A 14 67.18 3.69 -5.61
C GLY A 14 66.11 3.80 -6.69
N THR A 15 66.30 3.09 -7.80
CA THR A 15 65.26 2.73 -8.76
C THR A 15 64.21 1.80 -8.11
N ALA A 16 63.11 2.37 -7.64
CA ALA A 16 61.77 1.77 -7.56
C ALA A 16 60.77 2.85 -7.14
N ALA A 17 60.55 3.86 -7.99
CA ALA A 17 59.45 4.79 -7.80
C ALA A 17 58.14 4.03 -8.07
N ALA A 18 57.52 3.52 -7.01
CA ALA A 18 56.11 3.21 -7.03
C ALA A 18 55.40 4.49 -7.43
N ALA A 19 54.84 4.52 -8.64
CA ALA A 19 53.92 5.56 -9.05
C ALA A 19 52.73 5.47 -8.10
N ALA A 20 52.74 6.26 -7.03
CA ALA A 20 51.56 6.53 -6.25
C ALA A 20 50.60 7.24 -7.21
N THR A 21 49.70 6.46 -7.81
CA THR A 21 48.48 6.99 -8.43
C THR A 21 47.76 7.73 -7.32
N VAL A 22 47.99 9.04 -7.24
CA VAL A 22 47.16 9.93 -6.44
C VAL A 22 45.75 9.73 -6.98
N ALA A 23 44.91 9.01 -6.25
CA ALA A 23 43.52 8.84 -6.60
C ALA A 23 42.94 10.24 -6.76
N ALA A 24 42.53 10.58 -7.98
CA ALA A 24 41.82 11.84 -8.22
C ALA A 24 40.65 11.90 -7.24
N PRO A 25 40.38 13.06 -6.60
CA PRO A 25 39.25 13.16 -5.70
C PRO A 25 38.01 12.71 -6.47
N ALA A 26 37.30 11.73 -5.94
CA ALA A 26 36.01 11.34 -6.48
C ALA A 26 35.13 12.60 -6.44
N ILE A 27 34.84 13.18 -7.60
CA ILE A 27 33.84 14.24 -7.71
C ILE A 27 32.54 13.57 -7.28
N ALA A 28 32.10 13.83 -6.06
CA ALA A 28 30.81 13.36 -5.59
C ALA A 28 29.75 13.91 -6.55
N ALA A 29 29.07 13.02 -7.27
CA ALA A 29 27.98 13.40 -8.14
C ALA A 29 26.92 14.14 -7.32
N ALA A 30 26.29 15.15 -7.91
CA ALA A 30 25.17 15.82 -7.27
C ALA A 30 24.09 14.78 -6.88
N PRO A 31 23.43 14.93 -5.72
CA PRO A 31 22.37 14.02 -5.31
C PRO A 31 21.30 13.87 -6.38
N ARG A 32 20.77 12.66 -6.51
CA ARG A 32 19.57 12.40 -7.28
C ARG A 32 18.38 12.94 -6.50
N GLU A 33 17.85 14.08 -6.93
CA GLU A 33 16.63 14.63 -6.34
C GLU A 33 15.39 13.80 -6.71
N MET A 34 14.53 13.57 -5.72
CA MET A 34 13.31 12.78 -5.85
C MET A 34 12.17 13.44 -5.09
N THR A 35 11.25 14.07 -5.81
CA THR A 35 10.01 14.60 -5.20
C THR A 35 8.98 13.49 -5.09
N ILE A 36 8.47 13.27 -3.88
CA ILE A 36 7.45 12.26 -3.53
C ILE A 36 6.19 12.98 -3.07
N VAL A 37 5.04 12.66 -3.65
CA VAL A 37 3.71 13.13 -3.20
C VAL A 37 2.90 11.97 -2.62
N SER A 38 2.05 12.21 -1.62
CA SER A 38 1.30 11.14 -0.94
C SER A 38 -0.20 11.37 -0.94
N SER A 39 -0.96 10.28 -1.01
CA SER A 39 -2.42 10.32 -0.87
C SER A 39 -2.90 10.57 0.56
N TRP A 40 -2.01 10.49 1.56
CA TRP A 40 -2.37 10.64 2.97
C TRP A 40 -1.89 11.98 3.56
N PRO A 41 -2.64 12.55 4.52
CA PRO A 41 -2.20 13.72 5.27
C PRO A 41 -0.88 13.50 6.01
N ARG A 42 -0.24 14.60 6.43
CA ARG A 42 0.98 14.55 7.22
C ARG A 42 0.71 13.86 8.56
N ASP A 43 1.63 12.99 8.96
CA ASP A 43 1.60 12.23 10.21
C ASP A 43 0.33 11.39 10.39
N PHE A 44 -0.33 11.05 9.28
CA PHE A 44 -1.56 10.27 9.30
C PHE A 44 -1.28 8.84 9.82
N PRO A 45 -1.91 8.40 10.92
CA PRO A 45 -1.58 7.14 11.60
C PRO A 45 -1.63 5.92 10.67
N GLY A 46 -0.67 5.01 10.86
CA GLY A 46 -0.48 3.83 10.01
C GLY A 46 0.01 4.19 8.61
N LEU A 47 -0.93 4.40 7.67
CA LEU A 47 -0.62 4.59 6.24
C LEU A 47 0.30 5.79 5.95
N GLY A 48 0.03 6.96 6.54
CA GLY A 48 0.84 8.16 6.30
C GLY A 48 2.21 8.12 6.99
N ILE A 49 2.27 7.57 8.21
CA ILE A 49 3.54 7.38 8.94
C ILE A 49 4.46 6.42 8.18
N SER A 50 3.93 5.30 7.67
CA SER A 50 4.68 4.36 6.84
C SER A 50 5.19 5.02 5.54
N ALA A 51 4.35 5.80 4.86
CA ALA A 51 4.77 6.53 3.65
C ALA A 51 5.91 7.53 3.94
N GLN A 52 5.84 8.25 5.05
CA GLN A 52 6.90 9.15 5.50
C GLN A 52 8.20 8.41 5.83
N ARG A 53 8.08 7.27 6.53
CA ARG A 53 9.20 6.41 6.89
C ARG A 53 9.90 5.88 5.64
N LEU A 54 9.16 5.43 4.61
CA LEU A 54 9.73 5.01 3.33
C LEU A 54 10.53 6.13 2.66
N ALA A 55 9.94 7.32 2.53
CA ALA A 55 10.59 8.45 1.89
C ALA A 55 11.92 8.78 2.59
N ALA A 56 11.90 8.90 3.93
CA ALA A 56 13.10 9.16 4.73
C ALA A 56 14.16 8.05 4.57
N ARG A 57 13.75 6.79 4.59
CA ARG A 57 14.64 5.62 4.49
C ARG A 57 15.42 5.58 3.19
N ILE A 58 14.84 6.01 2.07
CA ILE A 58 15.55 6.08 0.78
C ILE A 58 16.73 7.04 0.88
N THR A 59 16.54 8.20 1.51
CA THR A 59 17.63 9.17 1.74
C THR A 59 18.68 8.61 2.69
N GLU A 60 18.26 7.99 3.79
CA GLU A 60 19.16 7.41 4.79
C GLU A 60 20.03 6.29 4.23
N VAL A 61 19.42 5.27 3.60
CA VAL A 61 20.11 4.10 3.06
C VAL A 61 21.01 4.47 1.87
N SER A 62 20.65 5.51 1.13
CA SER A 62 21.49 6.01 0.03
C SER A 62 22.62 6.94 0.49
N GLU A 63 22.73 7.20 1.80
CA GLU A 63 23.67 8.18 2.38
C GLU A 63 23.53 9.58 1.72
N GLY A 64 22.29 9.97 1.42
CA GLY A 64 21.96 11.24 0.77
C GLY A 64 22.25 11.31 -0.73
N ARG A 65 22.67 10.20 -1.36
CA ARG A 65 22.90 10.15 -2.82
C ARG A 65 21.59 10.15 -3.61
N ILE A 66 20.50 9.69 -3.00
CA ILE A 66 19.13 9.93 -3.46
C ILE A 66 18.49 10.82 -2.39
N ASN A 67 18.24 12.07 -2.73
CA ASN A 67 17.68 13.04 -1.79
C ASN A 67 16.17 13.17 -2.02
N THR A 68 15.37 12.76 -1.04
CA THR A 68 13.91 12.78 -1.15
C THR A 68 13.31 14.05 -0.56
N THR A 69 12.38 14.66 -1.28
CA THR A 69 11.47 15.69 -0.74
C THR A 69 10.05 15.14 -0.71
N TYR A 70 9.45 14.99 0.48
CA TYR A 70 8.14 14.35 0.66
C TYR A 70 7.04 15.38 0.96
N PHE A 71 5.98 15.37 0.15
CA PHE A 71 4.78 16.19 0.31
C PHE A 71 3.58 15.30 0.65
N ALA A 72 2.93 15.59 1.76
CA ALA A 72 1.68 14.95 2.15
C ALA A 72 0.50 15.48 1.31
N SER A 73 -0.64 14.79 1.36
CA SER A 73 -1.86 15.21 0.67
C SER A 73 -2.21 16.66 1.04
N GLY A 74 -2.38 17.50 0.02
CA GLY A 74 -2.71 18.92 0.15
C GLY A 74 -1.51 19.87 0.28
N GLU A 75 -0.28 19.36 0.51
CA GLU A 75 0.92 20.21 0.57
C GLU A 75 1.42 20.61 -0.82
N ARG A 76 1.19 19.76 -1.83
CA ARG A 76 1.54 20.02 -3.24
C ARG A 76 0.35 19.78 -4.18
N VAL A 77 -0.29 18.62 -4.07
CA VAL A 77 -1.49 18.23 -4.82
C VAL A 77 -2.46 17.50 -3.88
N GLY A 78 -3.73 17.38 -4.26
CA GLY A 78 -4.71 16.61 -3.50
C GLY A 78 -4.40 15.11 -3.48
N GLY A 79 -4.95 14.38 -2.50
CA GLY A 79 -4.61 12.97 -2.30
C GLY A 79 -4.93 12.05 -3.49
N PHE A 80 -5.93 12.38 -4.31
CA PHE A 80 -6.26 11.64 -5.53
C PHE A 80 -5.61 12.23 -6.80
N ASP A 81 -4.93 13.37 -6.69
CA ASP A 81 -4.27 14.02 -7.83
C ASP A 81 -2.83 13.52 -8.04
N VAL A 82 -2.29 12.75 -7.09
CA VAL A 82 -0.89 12.27 -7.11
C VAL A 82 -0.56 11.42 -8.34
N PHE A 83 -1.54 10.69 -8.88
CA PHE A 83 -1.35 9.89 -10.09
C PHE A 83 -0.96 10.76 -11.29
N ASP A 84 -1.75 11.79 -11.56
CA ASP A 84 -1.55 12.67 -12.73
C ASP A 84 -0.33 13.58 -12.54
N GLU A 85 -0.02 13.99 -11.31
CA GLU A 85 1.19 14.72 -10.95
C GLU A 85 2.48 13.94 -11.29
N VAL A 86 2.50 12.62 -11.08
CA VAL A 86 3.68 11.79 -11.38
C VAL A 86 3.69 11.32 -12.82
N ALA A 87 2.52 10.95 -13.39
CA ALA A 87 2.42 10.56 -14.79
C ALA A 87 2.89 11.69 -15.72
N SER A 88 2.59 12.96 -15.39
CA SER A 88 3.06 14.13 -16.12
C SER A 88 4.54 14.48 -15.91
N GLY A 89 5.19 13.88 -14.90
CA GLY A 89 6.60 14.11 -14.57
C GLY A 89 6.88 15.34 -13.71
N ASN A 90 5.83 16.00 -13.19
CA ASN A 90 5.97 17.14 -12.27
C ASN A 90 6.56 16.74 -10.91
N SER A 91 6.25 15.52 -10.46
CA SER A 91 6.90 14.83 -9.33
C SER A 91 7.46 13.48 -9.80
N GLN A 92 8.49 12.98 -9.13
CA GLN A 92 9.17 11.75 -9.55
C GLN A 92 8.45 10.50 -9.08
N ALA A 93 7.78 10.57 -7.93
CA ALA A 93 7.07 9.44 -7.36
C ALA A 93 5.86 9.84 -6.52
N PHE A 94 4.96 8.89 -6.30
CA PHE A 94 3.91 8.99 -5.30
C PHE A 94 3.83 7.72 -4.44
N ILE A 95 3.24 7.84 -3.25
CA ILE A 95 2.87 6.70 -2.41
C ILE A 95 1.36 6.73 -2.20
N SER A 96 0.68 5.63 -2.52
CA SER A 96 -0.79 5.56 -2.55
C SER A 96 -1.32 4.12 -2.53
N ALA A 97 -2.64 3.96 -2.63
CA ALA A 97 -3.30 2.67 -2.85
C ALA A 97 -3.76 2.57 -4.31
N ALA A 98 -3.28 1.55 -5.04
CA ALA A 98 -3.51 1.44 -6.48
C ALA A 98 -5.01 1.37 -6.84
N TYR A 99 -5.87 0.85 -5.95
CA TYR A 99 -7.31 0.80 -6.20
C TYR A 99 -7.98 2.17 -6.33
N TYR A 100 -7.34 3.28 -5.89
CA TYR A 100 -7.88 4.63 -6.10
C TYR A 100 -7.93 4.98 -7.59
N TRP A 101 -7.13 4.29 -8.42
CA TRP A 101 -7.05 4.50 -9.86
C TRP A 101 -8.01 3.60 -10.65
N LYS A 102 -8.96 2.91 -9.99
CA LYS A 102 -9.93 2.04 -10.69
C LYS A 102 -10.70 2.76 -11.80
N GLY A 103 -10.94 4.07 -11.62
CA GLY A 103 -11.60 4.91 -12.63
C GLY A 103 -10.76 5.17 -13.88
N LYS A 104 -9.43 4.99 -13.81
CA LYS A 104 -8.53 5.02 -14.98
C LYS A 104 -8.46 3.66 -15.66
N HIS A 105 -8.32 2.59 -14.88
CA HIS A 105 -8.46 1.20 -15.33
C HIS A 105 -8.80 0.29 -14.15
N PRO A 106 -9.85 -0.55 -14.22
CA PRO A 106 -10.32 -1.33 -13.06
C PRO A 106 -9.28 -2.33 -12.55
N ALA A 107 -8.39 -2.81 -13.44
CA ALA A 107 -7.35 -3.76 -13.04
C ALA A 107 -6.29 -3.20 -12.08
N PHE A 108 -6.23 -1.87 -11.87
CA PHE A 108 -5.36 -1.32 -10.82
C PHE A 108 -5.71 -1.85 -9.43
N ALA A 109 -6.96 -2.23 -9.18
CA ALA A 109 -7.38 -2.75 -7.87
C ALA A 109 -6.66 -4.05 -7.47
N TYR A 110 -6.31 -4.91 -8.42
CA TYR A 110 -5.56 -6.16 -8.13
C TYR A 110 -4.18 -5.90 -7.55
N PHE A 111 -3.60 -4.72 -7.82
CA PHE A 111 -2.31 -4.32 -7.29
C PHE A 111 -2.41 -3.56 -5.96
N CYS A 112 -3.59 -3.57 -5.35
CA CYS A 112 -3.78 -3.15 -3.97
C CYS A 112 -4.56 -4.19 -3.18
N SER A 113 -5.86 -4.34 -3.44
CA SER A 113 -6.69 -5.43 -2.92
C SER A 113 -8.01 -5.52 -3.68
N VAL A 114 -8.62 -6.70 -3.69
CA VAL A 114 -9.91 -6.98 -4.34
C VAL A 114 -10.80 -7.86 -3.46
N PRO A 115 -12.14 -7.74 -3.55
CA PRO A 115 -13.07 -8.55 -2.77
C PRO A 115 -12.83 -10.05 -2.89
N PHE A 116 -12.74 -10.79 -1.78
CA PHE A 116 -12.39 -12.22 -1.77
C PHE A 116 -11.08 -12.56 -2.50
N GLY A 117 -10.16 -11.58 -2.56
CA GLY A 117 -8.83 -11.74 -3.13
C GLY A 117 -7.85 -12.47 -2.22
N MET A 118 -6.57 -12.25 -2.50
CA MET A 118 -5.44 -12.84 -1.79
C MET A 118 -5.22 -12.17 -0.43
N THR A 119 -4.84 -12.97 0.57
CA THR A 119 -4.19 -12.44 1.78
C THR A 119 -2.86 -11.78 1.45
N THR A 120 -2.28 -10.99 2.35
CA THR A 120 -1.01 -10.29 2.10
C THR A 120 0.11 -11.25 1.70
N ILE A 121 0.23 -12.42 2.35
CA ILE A 121 1.30 -13.39 2.04
C ILE A 121 1.11 -13.96 0.63
N GLU A 122 -0.12 -14.29 0.24
CA GLU A 122 -0.44 -14.81 -1.09
C GLU A 122 -0.22 -13.75 -2.17
N TRP A 123 -0.63 -12.50 -1.92
CA TRP A 123 -0.41 -11.38 -2.82
C TRP A 123 1.08 -11.11 -3.03
N ASN A 124 1.87 -11.16 -1.95
CA ASN A 124 3.32 -11.00 -2.01
C ASN A 124 3.97 -12.09 -2.86
N ALA A 125 3.53 -13.34 -2.70
CA ALA A 125 3.99 -14.44 -3.53
C ALA A 125 3.60 -14.25 -5.00
N TRP A 126 2.39 -13.76 -5.27
CA TRP A 126 1.93 -13.49 -6.62
C TRP A 126 2.78 -12.43 -7.32
N ILE A 127 2.96 -11.28 -6.67
CA ILE A 127 3.73 -10.16 -7.21
C ILE A 127 5.19 -10.53 -7.42
N LYS A 128 5.84 -11.13 -6.42
CA LYS A 128 7.29 -11.37 -6.43
C LYS A 128 7.71 -12.59 -7.24
N PHE A 129 6.87 -13.63 -7.29
CA PHE A 129 7.29 -14.96 -7.76
C PHE A 129 6.33 -15.63 -8.74
N LYS A 130 5.17 -15.03 -9.05
CA LYS A 130 4.19 -15.61 -9.98
C LYS A 130 3.75 -14.64 -11.07
N GLY A 131 4.58 -13.69 -11.46
CA GLY A 131 4.29 -12.86 -12.64
C GLY A 131 3.41 -11.63 -12.39
N GLY A 132 3.05 -11.35 -11.13
CA GLY A 132 2.18 -10.21 -10.81
C GLY A 132 2.85 -8.86 -11.07
N GLN A 133 4.15 -8.72 -10.80
CA GLN A 133 4.88 -7.47 -11.07
C GLN A 133 4.93 -7.14 -12.57
N GLU A 134 5.09 -8.14 -13.43
CA GLU A 134 5.14 -7.98 -14.89
C GLU A 134 3.80 -7.50 -15.43
N LEU A 135 2.69 -8.03 -14.92
CA LEU A 135 1.34 -7.57 -15.24
C LEU A 135 1.10 -6.14 -14.77
N TRP A 136 1.63 -5.78 -13.60
CA TRP A 136 1.55 -4.42 -13.09
C TRP A 136 2.33 -3.44 -13.96
N ASP A 137 3.51 -3.84 -14.42
CA ASP A 137 4.37 -3.04 -15.29
C ASP A 137 3.76 -2.87 -16.69
N GLU A 138 3.07 -3.89 -17.20
CA GLU A 138 2.28 -3.81 -18.45
C GLU A 138 1.16 -2.78 -18.31
N LEU A 139 0.36 -2.84 -17.24
CA LEU A 139 -0.70 -1.86 -16.98
C LEU A 139 -0.16 -0.44 -16.81
N ASN A 140 0.86 -0.27 -15.96
CA ASN A 140 1.48 1.03 -15.71
C ASN A 140 2.09 1.67 -16.97
N SER A 141 2.52 0.85 -17.93
CA SER A 141 3.15 1.33 -19.16
C SER A 141 2.23 2.21 -20.00
N ASP A 142 0.92 1.95 -19.98
CA ASP A 142 -0.09 2.75 -20.69
C ASP A 142 -0.23 4.17 -20.10
N TYR A 143 0.25 4.37 -18.87
CA TYR A 143 0.18 5.64 -18.14
C TYR A 143 1.54 6.31 -17.94
N GLY A 144 2.62 5.75 -18.51
CA GLY A 144 3.97 6.27 -18.31
C GLY A 144 4.46 6.13 -16.86
N LEU A 145 4.03 5.07 -16.17
CA LEU A 145 4.34 4.80 -14.77
C LEU A 145 5.15 3.51 -14.57
N LYS A 146 5.67 3.33 -13.37
CA LYS A 146 6.24 2.08 -12.83
C LYS A 146 5.92 2.03 -11.35
N SER A 147 5.41 0.92 -10.84
CA SER A 147 5.12 0.77 -9.40
C SER A 147 5.90 -0.38 -8.77
N LEU A 148 6.08 -0.27 -7.46
CA LEU A 148 6.60 -1.31 -6.57
C LEU A 148 5.69 -1.42 -5.33
N PRO A 149 5.60 -2.61 -4.70
CA PRO A 149 4.99 -2.75 -3.37
C PRO A 149 5.73 -1.89 -2.34
N ALA A 150 5.00 -1.14 -1.52
CA ALA A 150 5.59 -0.14 -0.61
C ALA A 150 4.86 0.00 0.73
N GLY A 151 4.04 -0.98 1.09
CA GLY A 151 3.27 -1.02 2.32
C GLY A 151 2.25 -2.15 2.26
N ALA A 152 1.73 -2.59 3.38
CA ALA A 152 0.64 -3.55 3.48
C ALA A 152 0.00 -3.46 4.88
N THR A 153 -1.32 -3.64 4.96
CA THR A 153 -2.07 -3.52 6.22
C THR A 153 -2.45 -4.87 6.82
N GLY A 154 -2.45 -5.92 6.00
CA GLY A 154 -3.08 -7.20 6.35
C GLY A 154 -4.56 -7.21 5.99
N THR A 155 -5.27 -8.23 6.45
CA THR A 155 -6.73 -8.31 6.33
C THR A 155 -7.37 -7.17 7.10
N GLN A 156 -8.22 -6.40 6.42
CA GLN A 156 -8.91 -5.27 7.03
C GLN A 156 -10.17 -5.69 7.81
N MET A 157 -10.65 -4.77 8.64
CA MET A 157 -11.98 -4.89 9.26
C MET A 157 -13.08 -4.55 8.24
N GLY A 158 -14.30 -5.02 8.50
CA GLY A 158 -15.49 -4.83 7.66
C GLY A 158 -16.10 -3.43 7.70
N GLY A 159 -15.65 -2.58 8.63
CA GLY A 159 -16.04 -1.17 8.72
C GLY A 159 -16.98 -0.85 9.88
N TRP A 160 -17.25 0.44 10.02
CA TRP A 160 -17.98 1.10 11.08
C TRP A 160 -19.40 1.46 10.63
N PHE A 161 -20.37 1.05 11.43
CA PHE A 161 -21.79 1.24 11.16
C PHE A 161 -22.50 1.80 12.40
N ASN A 162 -23.48 2.68 12.17
CA ASN A 162 -24.33 3.23 13.23
C ASN A 162 -25.61 2.41 13.49
N LYS A 163 -25.86 1.39 12.66
CA LYS A 163 -26.92 0.38 12.80
C LYS A 163 -26.33 -1.02 12.56
N GLU A 164 -26.99 -2.05 13.09
CA GLU A 164 -26.63 -3.42 12.76
C GLU A 164 -26.97 -3.75 11.31
N ILE A 165 -26.12 -4.55 10.69
CA ILE A 165 -26.28 -5.17 9.38
C ILE A 165 -26.51 -6.66 9.62
N ASN A 166 -27.76 -7.10 9.45
CA ASN A 166 -28.20 -8.48 9.73
C ASN A 166 -28.55 -9.25 8.45
N SER A 167 -28.70 -8.55 7.32
CA SER A 167 -28.92 -9.13 6.01
C SER A 167 -28.43 -8.20 4.90
N THR A 168 -28.36 -8.69 3.66
CA THR A 168 -28.04 -7.86 2.49
C THR A 168 -29.07 -6.74 2.23
N ASP A 169 -30.31 -6.89 2.71
CA ASP A 169 -31.33 -5.83 2.63
C ASP A 169 -30.95 -4.58 3.44
N ASP A 170 -30.19 -4.73 4.53
CA ASP A 170 -29.74 -3.60 5.36
C ASP A 170 -28.71 -2.71 4.64
N LEU A 171 -28.09 -3.22 3.58
CA LEU A 171 -27.13 -2.50 2.73
C LEU A 171 -27.84 -1.57 1.74
N LYS A 172 -29.12 -1.81 1.42
CA LYS A 172 -29.85 -1.02 0.42
C LYS A 172 -29.98 0.43 0.85
N GLY A 173 -29.48 1.34 0.00
CA GLY A 173 -29.45 2.77 0.24
C GLY A 173 -28.41 3.24 1.27
N LEU A 174 -27.62 2.33 1.85
CA LEU A 174 -26.56 2.68 2.81
C LEU A 174 -25.49 3.50 2.11
N LYS A 175 -25.29 4.75 2.54
CA LYS A 175 -24.20 5.58 2.02
C LYS A 175 -22.92 5.23 2.75
N MET A 176 -22.10 4.40 2.14
CA MET A 176 -20.87 3.92 2.78
C MET A 176 -19.65 4.50 2.09
N ARG A 177 -18.72 5.09 2.85
CA ARG A 177 -17.39 5.34 2.31
C ARG A 177 -16.65 4.00 2.21
N ILE A 178 -16.38 3.58 0.98
CA ILE A 178 -15.64 2.35 0.65
C ILE A 178 -15.03 2.49 -0.76
N PRO A 179 -13.70 2.45 -0.92
CA PRO A 179 -13.03 2.60 -2.20
C PRO A 179 -12.90 1.25 -2.93
N GLY A 180 -12.16 1.27 -4.05
CA GLY A 180 -11.81 0.06 -4.79
C GLY A 180 -13.02 -0.71 -5.32
N LEU A 181 -12.80 -1.99 -5.60
CA LEU A 181 -13.85 -2.89 -6.11
C LEU A 181 -14.83 -3.31 -5.01
N GLY A 182 -14.49 -3.12 -3.73
CA GLY A 182 -15.43 -3.29 -2.61
C GLY A 182 -16.64 -2.38 -2.74
N GLY A 183 -16.44 -1.14 -3.18
CA GLY A 183 -17.55 -0.23 -3.48
C GLY A 183 -18.45 -0.72 -4.62
N ASP A 184 -17.90 -1.39 -5.63
CA ASP A 184 -18.71 -1.92 -6.74
C ASP A 184 -19.56 -3.12 -6.27
N VAL A 185 -19.01 -3.98 -5.41
CA VAL A 185 -19.77 -5.06 -4.75
C VAL A 185 -20.89 -4.50 -3.88
N MET A 186 -20.61 -3.47 -3.08
CA MET A 186 -21.62 -2.80 -2.26
C MET A 186 -22.72 -2.15 -3.12
N ALA A 187 -22.37 -1.56 -4.27
CA ALA A 187 -23.33 -1.01 -5.21
C ALA A 187 -24.25 -2.07 -5.84
N LEU A 188 -23.71 -3.24 -6.20
CA LEU A 188 -24.50 -4.38 -6.70
C LEU A 188 -25.52 -4.88 -5.66
N LEU A 189 -25.19 -4.75 -4.37
CA LEU A 189 -26.10 -5.07 -3.26
C LEU A 189 -27.04 -3.91 -2.88
N GLY A 190 -27.02 -2.81 -3.64
CA GLY A 190 -27.94 -1.69 -3.49
C GLY A 190 -27.47 -0.58 -2.55
N ALA A 191 -26.24 -0.63 -2.03
CA ALA A 191 -25.65 0.46 -1.28
C ALA A 191 -25.26 1.63 -2.20
N SER A 192 -24.90 2.76 -1.60
CA SER A 192 -24.41 3.97 -2.28
C SER A 192 -22.96 4.24 -1.87
N PRO A 193 -21.97 3.61 -2.53
CA PRO A 193 -20.56 3.81 -2.17
C PRO A 193 -20.10 5.24 -2.44
N VAL A 194 -19.27 5.78 -1.54
CA VAL A 194 -18.68 7.12 -1.64
C VAL A 194 -17.16 7.00 -1.59
N SER A 195 -16.46 7.69 -2.49
CA SER A 195 -15.01 7.79 -2.46
C SER A 195 -14.57 9.11 -1.83
N LEU A 196 -13.88 9.03 -0.69
CA LEU A 196 -13.32 10.17 0.03
C LEU A 196 -11.86 9.89 0.41
N PRO A 197 -10.98 10.91 0.35
CA PRO A 197 -9.66 10.85 0.98
C PRO A 197 -9.77 10.54 2.49
N GLY A 198 -8.80 9.82 3.04
CA GLY A 198 -8.83 9.37 4.44
C GLY A 198 -9.08 10.49 5.45
N GLY A 199 -8.45 11.66 5.25
CA GLY A 199 -8.61 12.83 6.13
C GLY A 199 -10.01 13.46 6.14
N GLN A 200 -10.91 13.08 5.23
CA GLN A 200 -12.27 13.63 5.14
C GLN A 200 -13.33 12.70 5.74
N ILE A 201 -12.97 11.46 6.11
CA ILE A 201 -13.95 10.45 6.51
C ILE A 201 -14.65 10.84 7.81
N TYR A 202 -13.89 11.21 8.85
CA TYR A 202 -14.44 11.50 10.18
C TYR A 202 -15.54 12.58 10.14
N GLU A 203 -15.26 13.72 9.49
CA GLU A 203 -16.23 14.82 9.40
C GLU A 203 -17.49 14.43 8.60
N ASN A 204 -17.34 13.62 7.53
CA ASN A 204 -18.47 13.14 6.75
C ASN A 204 -19.32 12.12 7.52
N LEU A 205 -18.70 11.29 8.35
CA LEU A 205 -19.40 10.33 9.20
C LEU A 205 -20.15 11.04 10.33
N VAL A 206 -19.49 11.96 11.04
CA VAL A 206 -20.09 12.73 12.15
C VAL A 206 -21.25 13.62 11.68
N SER A 207 -21.12 14.22 10.49
CA SER A 207 -22.20 15.05 9.92
C SER A 207 -23.38 14.24 9.34
N GLY A 208 -23.24 12.92 9.18
CA GLY A 208 -24.23 12.07 8.53
C GLY A 208 -24.27 12.22 7.00
N ALA A 209 -23.22 12.77 6.38
CA ALA A 209 -23.07 12.78 4.94
C ALA A 209 -22.85 11.35 4.38
N ILE A 210 -22.20 10.51 5.17
CA ILE A 210 -22.14 9.04 5.02
C ILE A 210 -22.70 8.37 6.26
N ASP A 211 -23.35 7.22 6.07
CA ASP A 211 -23.97 6.42 7.13
C ASP A 211 -22.98 5.40 7.75
N ALA A 212 -21.99 4.98 6.97
CA ALA A 212 -20.99 3.99 7.33
C ALA A 212 -19.66 4.29 6.64
N THR A 213 -18.58 3.71 7.16
CA THR A 213 -17.26 3.80 6.53
C THR A 213 -16.44 2.55 6.83
N GLU A 214 -15.57 2.18 5.91
CA GLU A 214 -14.41 1.34 6.25
C GLU A 214 -13.12 2.18 6.17
N TRP A 215 -12.02 1.66 6.73
CA TRP A 215 -10.72 2.29 6.59
C TRP A 215 -9.57 1.29 6.53
N VAL A 216 -9.19 0.70 7.66
CA VAL A 216 -8.11 -0.30 7.71
C VAL A 216 -8.38 -1.35 8.78
N GLY A 217 -8.36 -0.96 10.04
CA GLY A 217 -8.26 -1.91 11.15
C GLY A 217 -7.98 -1.22 12.47
N PRO A 218 -8.05 -1.95 13.59
CA PRO A 218 -8.14 -1.35 14.92
C PRO A 218 -7.04 -0.33 15.23
N TYR A 219 -5.79 -0.58 14.82
CA TYR A 219 -4.69 0.36 15.03
C TYR A 219 -4.92 1.72 14.35
N ASN A 220 -5.30 1.70 13.08
CA ASN A 220 -5.48 2.93 12.31
C ASN A 220 -6.78 3.64 12.74
N ASP A 221 -7.85 2.86 12.84
CA ASP A 221 -9.22 3.34 13.06
C ASP A 221 -9.40 3.94 14.46
N TYR A 222 -8.63 3.50 15.46
CA TYR A 222 -8.62 4.12 16.78
C TYR A 222 -8.29 5.61 16.73
N PHE A 223 -7.31 6.01 15.90
CA PHE A 223 -6.95 7.42 15.78
C PHE A 223 -7.90 8.20 14.88
N MET A 224 -8.67 7.50 14.03
CA MET A 224 -9.71 8.12 13.21
C MET A 224 -10.97 8.46 14.00
N LYS A 225 -11.15 7.88 15.19
CA LYS A 225 -12.25 8.18 16.11
C LYS A 225 -13.65 7.93 15.55
N PHE A 226 -13.78 6.97 14.63
CA PHE A 226 -15.09 6.62 14.07
C PHE A 226 -16.09 6.14 15.13
N TYR A 227 -15.60 5.64 16.27
CA TYR A 227 -16.39 5.28 17.46
C TYR A 227 -17.23 6.43 18.03
N GLU A 228 -16.95 7.70 17.69
CA GLU A 228 -17.76 8.85 18.12
C GLU A 228 -19.08 8.96 17.34
N ALA A 229 -19.17 8.36 16.14
CA ALA A 229 -20.34 8.42 15.27
C ALA A 229 -20.94 7.05 14.92
N ALA A 230 -20.18 5.96 15.06
CA ALA A 230 -20.59 4.60 14.74
C ALA A 230 -20.17 3.63 15.83
N LYS A 231 -21.09 2.78 16.31
CA LYS A 231 -20.83 1.86 17.43
C LYS A 231 -20.47 0.44 17.01
N TYR A 232 -20.97 0.00 15.86
CA TYR A 232 -20.78 -1.37 15.39
C TYR A 232 -19.55 -1.44 14.50
N TYR A 233 -18.63 -2.33 14.83
CA TYR A 233 -17.40 -2.52 14.06
C TYR A 233 -17.34 -3.96 13.56
N TYR A 234 -17.55 -4.12 12.25
CA TYR A 234 -17.75 -5.41 11.62
C TYR A 234 -16.43 -6.08 11.22
N TYR A 235 -16.42 -7.42 11.19
CA TYR A 235 -15.31 -8.23 10.67
C TYR A 235 -15.81 -9.55 10.03
N PRO A 236 -14.98 -10.20 9.20
CA PRO A 236 -13.80 -9.65 8.51
C PRO A 236 -14.18 -8.77 7.32
N GLY A 237 -13.26 -7.92 6.86
CA GLY A 237 -13.44 -7.12 5.65
C GLY A 237 -13.33 -7.98 4.38
N PHE A 238 -14.48 -8.27 3.76
CA PHE A 238 -14.53 -9.04 2.51
C PHE A 238 -13.80 -8.33 1.35
N HIS A 239 -13.78 -6.99 1.40
CA HIS A 239 -13.31 -6.10 0.33
C HIS A 239 -11.79 -6.00 0.27
N GLU A 240 -11.11 -6.13 1.41
CA GLU A 240 -9.65 -6.02 1.53
C GLU A 240 -9.07 -7.16 2.40
N PRO A 241 -9.06 -8.41 1.89
CA PRO A 241 -8.51 -9.56 2.62
C PRO A 241 -6.99 -9.52 2.77
N GLY A 242 -6.32 -8.68 1.98
CA GLY A 242 -4.88 -8.47 2.00
C GLY A 242 -4.39 -7.83 0.71
N GLY A 243 -3.08 -7.57 0.65
CA GLY A 243 -2.42 -6.92 -0.48
C GLY A 243 -1.60 -5.71 -0.05
N GLY A 244 -1.34 -4.78 -0.97
CA GLY A 244 -0.27 -3.81 -0.82
C GLY A 244 -0.62 -2.36 -1.15
N VAL A 245 0.07 -1.44 -0.48
CA VAL A 245 0.25 -0.06 -0.91
C VAL A 245 1.34 0.00 -1.98
N GLU A 246 1.29 1.01 -2.84
CA GLU A 246 2.28 1.21 -3.90
C GLU A 246 3.15 2.43 -3.64
N MET A 247 4.40 2.32 -4.10
CA MET A 247 5.20 3.47 -4.50
C MET A 247 5.30 3.44 -6.01
N CYS A 248 4.79 4.48 -6.64
CA CYS A 248 4.74 4.62 -8.09
C CYS A 248 5.69 5.72 -8.54
N PHE A 249 6.30 5.54 -9.69
CA PHE A 249 7.33 6.41 -10.25
C PHE A 249 6.95 6.83 -11.66
N ASN A 250 7.37 8.05 -12.05
CA ASN A 250 7.38 8.41 -13.45
C ASN A 250 8.32 7.45 -14.21
N LYS A 251 7.83 6.79 -15.26
CA LYS A 251 8.59 5.74 -15.97
C LYS A 251 9.86 6.27 -16.62
N SER A 252 9.84 7.49 -17.15
CA SER A 252 11.04 8.10 -17.75
C SER A 252 12.11 8.37 -16.70
N TRP A 253 11.72 8.90 -15.54
CA TRP A 253 12.66 9.11 -14.43
C TRP A 253 13.23 7.78 -13.92
N TRP A 254 12.37 6.77 -13.69
CA TRP A 254 12.81 5.44 -13.28
C TRP A 254 13.80 4.80 -14.26
N GLY A 255 13.54 4.93 -15.56
CA GLY A 255 14.42 4.46 -16.62
C GLY A 255 15.78 5.16 -16.68
N SER A 256 15.87 6.39 -16.17
CA SER A 256 17.12 7.17 -16.13
C SER A 256 18.05 6.81 -14.97
N LEU A 257 17.55 6.05 -13.98
CA LEU A 257 18.32 5.64 -12.82
C LEU A 257 19.43 4.67 -13.21
N SER A 258 20.50 4.65 -12.41
CA SER A 258 21.47 3.57 -12.39
C SER A 258 20.87 2.31 -11.76
N ASP A 259 21.50 1.16 -12.00
CA ASP A 259 21.11 -0.10 -11.34
C ASP A 259 21.19 0.00 -9.82
N TRP A 260 22.18 0.75 -9.31
CA TRP A 260 22.33 0.98 -7.87
C TRP A 260 21.18 1.81 -7.31
N GLU A 261 20.81 2.93 -7.96
CA GLU A 261 19.68 3.76 -7.52
C GLU A 261 18.37 2.95 -7.52
N ARG A 262 18.11 2.17 -8.59
CA ARG A 262 16.95 1.27 -8.63
C ARG A 262 16.97 0.23 -7.51
N ALA A 263 18.13 -0.37 -7.24
CA ALA A 263 18.27 -1.39 -6.21
C ALA A 263 18.00 -0.81 -4.80
N VAL A 264 18.56 0.37 -4.48
CA VAL A 264 18.32 1.06 -3.21
C VAL A 264 16.82 1.30 -3.02
N ILE A 265 16.17 1.94 -3.99
CA ILE A 265 14.73 2.24 -3.90
C ILE A 265 13.93 0.94 -3.75
N SER A 266 14.22 -0.08 -4.57
CA SER A 266 13.50 -1.35 -4.54
C SER A 266 13.63 -2.08 -3.21
N VAL A 267 14.80 -2.04 -2.56
CA VAL A 267 15.01 -2.64 -1.25
C VAL A 267 14.25 -1.86 -0.17
N CYS A 268 14.29 -0.53 -0.19
CA CYS A 268 13.52 0.30 0.74
C CYS A 268 12.00 0.06 0.61
N CYS A 269 11.47 0.00 -0.63
CA CYS A 269 10.06 -0.31 -0.87
C CYS A 269 9.67 -1.69 -0.33
N ASN A 270 10.47 -2.72 -0.63
CA ASN A 270 10.20 -4.08 -0.17
C ASN A 270 10.29 -4.25 1.35
N GLU A 271 11.21 -3.56 2.00
CA GLU A 271 11.33 -3.58 3.45
C GLU A 271 10.14 -2.86 4.09
N GLU A 272 9.76 -1.69 3.60
CA GLU A 272 8.63 -0.96 4.20
C GLU A 272 7.32 -1.72 3.97
N HIS A 273 7.18 -2.37 2.82
CA HIS A 273 6.06 -3.26 2.53
C HIS A 273 5.91 -4.40 3.55
N ALA A 274 7.01 -4.96 4.06
CA ALA A 274 6.96 -5.92 5.15
C ALA A 274 6.72 -5.24 6.50
N ALA A 275 7.46 -4.17 6.79
CA ALA A 275 7.45 -3.49 8.08
C ALA A 275 6.06 -2.95 8.43
N GLN A 276 5.32 -2.37 7.47
CA GLN A 276 3.98 -1.85 7.73
C GLN A 276 2.99 -2.98 8.08
N TYR A 277 3.08 -4.13 7.42
CA TYR A 277 2.24 -5.28 7.73
C TYR A 277 2.53 -5.78 9.14
N GLU A 278 3.80 -5.95 9.48
CA GLU A 278 4.24 -6.38 10.80
C GLU A 278 3.85 -5.38 11.91
N GLU A 279 3.95 -4.08 11.63
CA GLU A 279 3.50 -3.00 12.53
C GLU A 279 1.99 -3.06 12.76
N CYS A 280 1.18 -3.27 11.72
CA CYS A 280 -0.26 -3.44 11.86
C CYS A 280 -0.58 -4.67 12.73
N GLN A 281 0.05 -5.81 12.46
CA GLN A 281 -0.17 -7.05 13.22
C GLN A 281 0.25 -6.90 14.69
N ALA A 282 1.34 -6.17 14.97
CA ALA A 282 1.81 -5.91 16.33
C ALA A 282 0.85 -5.01 17.13
N ASN A 283 0.15 -4.09 16.47
CA ASN A 283 -0.67 -3.08 17.13
C ASN A 283 -2.17 -3.40 17.16
N ASN A 284 -2.71 -4.10 16.15
CA ASN A 284 -4.16 -4.29 15.98
C ASN A 284 -4.84 -4.89 17.22
N GLY A 285 -4.25 -5.89 17.86
CA GLY A 285 -4.83 -6.50 19.07
C GLY A 285 -4.95 -5.53 20.23
N ALA A 286 -3.92 -4.73 20.50
CA ALA A 286 -3.93 -3.76 21.60
C ALA A 286 -4.94 -2.64 21.37
N TYR A 287 -5.04 -2.11 20.15
CA TYR A 287 -6.00 -1.06 19.83
C TYR A 287 -7.44 -1.56 19.73
N LEU A 288 -7.65 -2.82 19.36
CA LEU A 288 -8.97 -3.44 19.42
C LEU A 288 -9.51 -3.48 20.86
N ILE A 289 -8.67 -3.90 21.81
CA ILE A 289 -9.02 -3.89 23.23
C ILE A 289 -9.41 -2.48 23.68
N LYS A 290 -8.62 -1.47 23.31
CA LYS A 290 -8.95 -0.07 23.64
C LYS A 290 -10.28 0.39 23.05
N LEU A 291 -10.55 0.07 21.78
CA LEU A 291 -11.83 0.42 21.15
C LEU A 291 -13.01 -0.18 21.93
N VAL A 292 -12.92 -1.43 22.35
CA VAL A 292 -14.00 -2.10 23.09
C VAL A 292 -14.09 -1.56 24.53
N GLU A 293 -12.99 -1.57 25.28
CA GLU A 293 -13.00 -1.28 26.72
C GLU A 293 -13.12 0.22 27.04
N GLU A 294 -12.48 1.10 26.26
CA GLU A 294 -12.46 2.54 26.53
C GLU A 294 -13.60 3.29 25.83
N HIS A 295 -14.04 2.81 24.67
CA HIS A 295 -15.03 3.49 23.83
C HIS A 295 -16.36 2.73 23.66
N GLY A 296 -16.47 1.53 24.21
CA GLY A 296 -17.71 0.74 24.16
C GLY A 296 -18.09 0.31 22.75
N VAL A 297 -17.11 0.10 21.88
CA VAL A 297 -17.31 -0.39 20.51
C VAL A 297 -17.83 -1.82 20.54
N GLU A 298 -18.83 -2.10 19.71
CA GLU A 298 -19.50 -3.38 19.62
C GLU A 298 -19.00 -4.15 18.39
N LEU A 299 -18.18 -5.17 18.62
CA LEU A 299 -17.71 -6.04 17.54
C LEU A 299 -18.85 -6.90 17.01
N ARG A 300 -18.91 -7.02 15.68
CA ARG A 300 -19.89 -7.82 14.97
C ARG A 300 -19.20 -8.64 13.88
N GLU A 301 -19.60 -9.89 13.76
CA GLU A 301 -19.24 -10.71 12.61
C GLU A 301 -20.32 -10.55 11.55
N PHE A 302 -19.94 -10.42 10.28
CA PHE A 302 -20.92 -10.50 9.20
C PHE A 302 -21.55 -11.91 9.18
N GLY A 303 -22.88 -11.96 9.05
CA GLY A 303 -23.61 -13.22 8.89
C GLY A 303 -23.20 -13.97 7.63
N GLU A 304 -23.37 -15.30 7.65
CA GLU A 304 -23.07 -16.16 6.49
C GLU A 304 -23.84 -15.72 5.24
N ASP A 305 -25.11 -15.33 5.39
CA ASP A 305 -25.98 -14.85 4.32
C ASP A 305 -25.48 -13.54 3.68
N ILE A 306 -24.97 -12.62 4.51
CA ILE A 306 -24.34 -11.38 4.03
C ILE A 306 -23.07 -11.72 3.26
N TYR A 307 -22.24 -12.65 3.77
CA TYR A 307 -20.99 -13.04 3.14
C TYR A 307 -21.21 -13.81 1.82
N GLU A 308 -22.26 -14.63 1.73
CA GLU A 308 -22.73 -15.23 0.49
C GLU A 308 -23.12 -14.16 -0.53
N GLY A 309 -23.91 -13.15 -0.11
CA GLY A 309 -24.26 -12.01 -0.96
C GLY A 309 -23.05 -11.22 -1.45
N PHE A 310 -22.06 -10.97 -0.58
CA PHE A 310 -20.79 -10.37 -1.00
C PHE A 310 -20.06 -11.23 -2.03
N GLY A 311 -20.07 -12.56 -1.86
CA GLY A 311 -19.43 -13.50 -2.78
C GLY A 311 -20.06 -13.52 -4.17
N GLU A 312 -21.40 -13.58 -4.23
CA GLU A 312 -22.16 -13.53 -5.49
C GLU A 312 -21.93 -12.22 -6.25
N ALA A 313 -22.07 -11.09 -5.56
CA ALA A 313 -21.81 -9.77 -6.15
C ALA A 313 -20.34 -9.58 -6.54
N SER A 314 -19.40 -10.19 -5.82
CA SER A 314 -17.98 -10.19 -6.22
C SER A 314 -17.74 -10.95 -7.52
N ALA A 315 -18.42 -12.08 -7.73
CA ALA A 315 -18.32 -12.82 -8.98
C ALA A 315 -18.84 -12.00 -10.18
N GLU A 316 -19.98 -11.31 -10.03
CA GLU A 316 -20.51 -10.41 -11.06
C GLU A 316 -19.56 -9.22 -11.32
N MET A 317 -19.04 -8.61 -10.26
CA MET A 317 -18.06 -7.52 -10.36
C MET A 317 -16.82 -7.96 -11.16
N TYR A 318 -16.29 -9.17 -10.92
CA TYR A 318 -15.15 -9.70 -11.66
C TYR A 318 -15.42 -9.89 -13.15
N GLU A 319 -16.63 -10.31 -13.53
CA GLU A 319 -17.02 -10.36 -14.94
C GLU A 319 -17.03 -8.96 -15.56
N GLY A 320 -17.56 -7.96 -14.85
CA GLY A 320 -17.50 -6.56 -15.27
C GLY A 320 -16.07 -6.03 -15.49
N VAL A 321 -15.12 -6.42 -14.63
CA VAL A 321 -13.70 -6.11 -14.83
C VAL A 321 -13.15 -6.79 -16.08
N ARG A 322 -13.44 -8.08 -16.29
CA ARG A 322 -12.94 -8.83 -17.46
C ARG A 322 -13.44 -8.24 -18.77
N ASP A 323 -14.67 -7.75 -18.79
CA ASP A 323 -15.30 -7.16 -19.97
C ASP A 323 -14.73 -5.78 -20.33
N HIS A 324 -13.98 -5.14 -19.43
CA HIS A 324 -13.41 -3.80 -19.67
C HIS A 324 -12.36 -3.80 -20.80
N SER A 325 -11.40 -4.73 -20.77
CA SER A 325 -10.33 -4.79 -21.76
C SER A 325 -9.65 -6.17 -21.80
N PRO A 326 -8.96 -6.55 -22.90
CA PRO A 326 -8.16 -7.77 -22.94
C PRO A 326 -7.10 -7.82 -21.83
N LEU A 327 -6.52 -6.68 -21.46
CA LEU A 327 -5.54 -6.58 -20.37
C LEU A 327 -6.22 -6.81 -19.01
N ALA A 328 -7.38 -6.21 -18.76
CA ALA A 328 -8.15 -6.42 -17.54
C ALA A 328 -8.53 -7.90 -17.38
N LYS A 329 -9.01 -8.53 -18.46
CA LYS A 329 -9.29 -9.96 -18.50
C LYS A 329 -8.06 -10.80 -18.19
N LYS A 330 -6.91 -10.50 -18.82
CA LYS A 330 -5.65 -11.20 -18.59
C LYS A 330 -5.22 -11.12 -17.13
N ILE A 331 -5.27 -9.93 -16.52
CA ILE A 331 -4.90 -9.69 -15.13
C ILE A 331 -5.84 -10.47 -14.19
N ASN A 332 -7.16 -10.34 -14.39
CA ASN A 332 -8.13 -11.06 -13.58
C ASN A 332 -7.93 -12.58 -13.66
N ASP A 333 -7.90 -13.14 -14.87
CA ASP A 333 -7.83 -14.59 -15.05
C ASP A 333 -6.53 -15.16 -14.45
N HIS A 334 -5.41 -14.44 -14.60
CA HIS A 334 -4.14 -14.80 -13.99
C HIS A 334 -4.20 -14.75 -12.46
N PHE A 335 -4.72 -13.65 -11.89
CA PHE A 335 -4.86 -13.47 -10.46
C PHE A 335 -5.73 -14.57 -9.86
N GLN A 336 -6.90 -14.82 -10.46
CA GLN A 336 -7.86 -15.83 -10.02
C GLN A 336 -7.28 -17.26 -10.06
N ALA A 337 -6.54 -17.60 -11.11
CA ALA A 337 -5.86 -18.90 -11.19
C ALA A 337 -4.80 -19.06 -10.09
N THR A 338 -3.98 -18.02 -9.88
CA THR A 338 -2.92 -18.03 -8.86
C THR A 338 -3.48 -18.04 -7.44
N LEU A 339 -4.57 -17.31 -7.19
CA LEU A 339 -5.28 -17.30 -5.90
C LEU A 339 -5.73 -18.72 -5.53
N ARG A 340 -6.30 -19.48 -6.48
CA ARG A 340 -6.73 -20.86 -6.24
C ARG A 340 -5.55 -21.79 -5.95
N GLU A 341 -4.42 -21.60 -6.63
CA GLU A 341 -3.20 -22.37 -6.37
C GLU A 341 -2.67 -22.10 -4.94
N LEU A 342 -2.42 -20.82 -4.62
CA LEU A 342 -1.84 -20.40 -3.34
C LEU A 342 -2.80 -20.67 -2.17
N GLY A 343 -4.08 -20.30 -2.32
CA GLY A 343 -5.14 -20.55 -1.35
C GLY A 343 -5.35 -22.05 -1.10
N GLY A 344 -5.21 -22.88 -2.14
CA GLY A 344 -5.27 -24.34 -2.00
C GLY A 344 -4.17 -24.91 -1.09
N TRP A 345 -2.99 -24.28 -1.05
CA TRP A 345 -1.93 -24.59 -0.09
C TRP A 345 -2.21 -23.98 1.29
N GLN A 346 -2.55 -22.69 1.36
CA GLN A 346 -2.83 -21.99 2.61
C GLN A 346 -3.95 -22.65 3.43
N ALA A 347 -4.99 -23.16 2.76
CA ALA A 347 -6.08 -23.94 3.36
C ALA A 347 -5.63 -25.21 4.09
N LYS A 348 -4.40 -25.69 3.88
CA LYS A 348 -3.80 -26.86 4.57
C LYS A 348 -2.70 -26.47 5.56
N ALA A 349 -2.22 -25.23 5.49
CA ALA A 349 -1.09 -24.72 6.26
C ALA A 349 -1.58 -23.73 7.33
N GLU A 350 -1.24 -22.44 7.22
CA GLU A 350 -1.52 -21.43 8.23
C GLU A 350 -3.03 -21.29 8.53
N ALA A 351 -3.89 -21.33 7.50
CA ALA A 351 -5.34 -21.20 7.67
C ALA A 351 -5.98 -22.40 8.37
N ALA A 352 -5.43 -23.62 8.19
CA ALA A 352 -5.86 -24.80 8.95
C ALA A 352 -5.30 -24.80 10.37
N TYR A 353 -4.04 -24.38 10.53
CA TYR A 353 -3.34 -24.41 11.81
C TYR A 353 -3.88 -23.39 12.82
N ALA A 354 -4.10 -22.14 12.41
CA ALA A 354 -4.41 -21.06 13.34
C ALA A 354 -5.70 -21.30 14.15
N PRO A 355 -6.84 -21.70 13.56
CA PRO A 355 -8.05 -22.02 14.33
C PRO A 355 -7.86 -23.21 15.28
N LEU A 356 -7.11 -24.25 14.85
CA LEU A 356 -6.81 -25.41 15.69
C LEU A 356 -5.97 -25.01 16.92
N ARG A 357 -4.91 -24.22 16.71
CA ARG A 357 -4.08 -23.66 17.78
C ARG A 357 -4.92 -22.81 18.72
N ASN A 358 -5.71 -21.88 18.18
CA ASN A 358 -6.53 -20.96 18.96
C ASN A 358 -7.53 -21.72 19.85
N ARG A 359 -8.21 -22.73 19.30
CA ARG A 359 -9.10 -23.60 20.07
C ARG A 359 -8.39 -24.36 21.20
N VAL A 360 -7.18 -24.87 20.96
CA VAL A 360 -6.39 -25.59 21.99
C VAL A 360 -5.94 -24.65 23.11
N LEU A 361 -5.62 -23.40 22.78
CA LEU A 361 -5.11 -22.41 23.72
C LEU A 361 -6.20 -21.50 24.33
N GLY A 362 -7.46 -21.61 23.89
CA GLY A 362 -8.53 -20.71 24.32
C GLY A 362 -8.34 -19.26 23.87
N ILE A 363 -7.77 -19.06 22.68
CA ILE A 363 -7.60 -17.73 22.05
C ILE A 363 -8.85 -17.44 21.21
N GLY A 364 -9.60 -16.41 21.55
CA GLY A 364 -10.82 -15.99 20.85
C GLY A 364 -11.44 -14.77 21.50
#